data_AF-A0A964QZ91-F1
#
_entry.id   AF-A0A964QZ91-F1
#
_cell.length_a   1.000
_cell.length_b   1.000
_cell.length_c   1.000
_cell.angle_alpha   90.00
_cell.angle_beta   90.00
_cell.angle_gamma   90.00
#
_symmetry.space_group_name_H-M   'P 1'
#
loop_
_entity.id
_entity.type
_entity.pdbx_description
1 polymer ?
#
loop_
_entity_poly.entity_id
_entity_poly.type
_entity_poly.pdbx_seq_one_letter_code
_entity_poly.pdbx_strand_id
1 'polypeptide(L)'
;MKTFLPIVLLAAALLTGCASRYTITLNNGNRITATSKPKLQNGNYVFKDMKGQVGYIPAGRVREVSPANMSSSRMSSGYSAEPVK
;
A
#
# COMPACT_ATOMS: atom_id res chain seq x y z
N MET A 1 -14.06 39.72 -4.26
CA MET A 1 -14.60 38.43 -3.75
C MET A 1 -14.23 37.21 -4.61
N LYS A 2 -13.23 37.28 -5.50
CA LYS A 2 -12.91 36.20 -6.47
C LYS A 2 -11.57 35.49 -6.21
N THR A 3 -10.80 35.95 -5.22
CA THR A 3 -9.45 35.45 -4.89
C THR A 3 -9.44 34.35 -3.82
N PHE A 4 -10.57 34.02 -3.20
CA PHE A 4 -10.66 32.97 -2.18
C PHE A 4 -10.84 31.55 -2.76
N LEU A 5 -11.35 31.44 -3.99
CA LEU A 5 -11.54 30.16 -4.67
C LEU A 5 -10.24 29.34 -4.85
N PRO A 6 -9.11 29.90 -5.31
CA PRO A 6 -7.89 29.13 -5.47
C PRO A 6 -7.29 28.66 -4.14
N ILE A 7 -7.47 29.44 -3.06
CA ILE A 7 -6.97 29.10 -1.72
C ILE A 7 -7.70 27.89 -1.15
N VAL A 8 -9.02 27.83 -1.33
CA VAL A 8 -9.84 26.68 -0.91
C VAL A 8 -9.48 25.41 -1.69
N LEU A 9 -9.22 25.54 -3.00
CA LEU A 9 -8.79 24.42 -3.84
C LEU A 9 -7.41 23.87 -3.44
N LEU A 10 -6.47 24.76 -3.12
CA LEU A 10 -5.12 24.37 -2.67
C LEU A 10 -5.18 23.66 -1.31
N ALA A 11 -6.01 24.15 -0.39
CA ALA A 11 -6.23 23.51 0.91
C ALA A 11 -6.86 22.12 0.78
N ALA A 12 -7.82 21.94 -0.13
CA ALA A 12 -8.43 20.62 -0.39
C ALA A 12 -7.41 19.60 -0.94
N ALA A 13 -6.50 20.03 -1.82
CA ALA A 13 -5.45 19.18 -2.37
C ALA A 13 -4.39 18.77 -1.32
N LEU A 14 -4.14 19.61 -0.31
CA LEU A 14 -3.25 19.29 0.81
C LEU A 14 -3.86 18.24 1.77
N LEU A 15 -5.20 18.17 1.85
CA LEU A 15 -5.91 17.15 2.64
C LEU A 15 -6.02 15.80 1.93
N THR A 16 -5.84 15.75 0.61
CA THR A 16 -5.74 14.48 -0.12
C THR A 16 -4.33 13.89 0.07
N GLY A 17 -4.05 13.40 1.26
CA GLY A 17 -2.85 12.61 1.52
C GLY A 17 -2.84 11.37 0.64
N CYS A 18 -1.84 11.23 -0.22
CA CYS A 18 -1.62 10.05 -1.04
C CYS A 18 -1.38 8.82 -0.14
N ALA A 19 -2.46 8.14 0.24
CA ALA A 19 -2.39 6.88 0.97
C ALA A 19 -1.83 5.79 0.04
N SER A 20 -0.50 5.67 0.01
CA SER A 20 0.17 4.56 -0.65
C SER A 20 -0.18 3.27 0.09
N ARG A 21 -1.09 2.49 -0.50
CA ARG A 21 -1.42 1.15 -0.01
C ARG A 21 -0.24 0.22 -0.27
N TYR A 22 -0.01 -0.71 0.64
CA TYR A 22 1.00 -1.75 0.53
C TYR A 22 0.33 -3.11 0.61
N THR A 23 0.77 -4.05 -0.20
CA THR A 23 0.33 -5.43 -0.14
C THR A 23 1.45 -6.28 0.44
N ILE A 24 1.17 -6.91 1.58
CA ILE A 24 2.05 -7.85 2.26
C ILE A 24 1.64 -9.25 1.81
N THR A 25 2.50 -9.92 1.05
CA THR A 25 2.31 -11.32 0.67
C THR A 25 2.94 -12.20 1.73
N LEU A 26 2.14 -13.12 2.29
CA LEU A 26 2.60 -14.08 3.27
C LEU A 26 3.05 -15.39 2.60
N ASN A 27 3.84 -16.18 3.33
CA ASN A 27 4.34 -17.47 2.85
C ASN A 27 3.24 -18.48 2.53
N ASN A 28 2.05 -18.34 3.13
CA ASN A 28 0.88 -19.16 2.83
C ASN A 28 0.10 -18.70 1.58
N GLY A 29 0.60 -17.70 0.84
CA GLY A 29 -0.08 -17.13 -0.32
C GLY A 29 -1.16 -16.10 0.01
N ASN A 30 -1.44 -15.86 1.29
CA ASN A 30 -2.39 -14.82 1.71
C ASN A 30 -1.80 -13.43 1.47
N ARG A 31 -2.67 -12.45 1.20
CA ARG A 31 -2.28 -11.07 0.91
C ARG A 31 -2.99 -10.13 1.88
N ILE A 32 -2.23 -9.30 2.57
CA ILE A 32 -2.75 -8.33 3.52
C ILE A 32 -2.48 -6.92 2.99
N THR A 33 -3.54 -6.12 2.91
CA THR A 33 -3.44 -4.72 2.47
C THR A 33 -3.21 -3.81 3.68
N ALA A 34 -2.05 -3.15 3.69
CA ALA A 34 -1.70 -2.13 4.64
C ALA A 34 -1.91 -0.72 4.05
N THR A 35 -2.32 0.23 4.89
CA THR A 35 -2.49 1.65 4.54
C THR A 35 -1.19 2.44 4.64
N SER A 36 -0.17 1.86 5.26
CA SER A 36 1.15 2.47 5.44
C SER A 36 2.26 1.45 5.24
N LYS A 37 3.48 1.94 5.00
CA LYS A 37 4.65 1.09 4.81
C LYS A 37 4.89 0.23 6.08
N PRO A 38 4.90 -1.11 5.97
CA PRO A 38 5.18 -1.98 7.10
C PRO A 38 6.60 -1.74 7.63
N LYS A 39 6.75 -1.61 8.95
CA LYS A 39 8.05 -1.43 9.60
C LYS A 39 8.40 -2.69 10.40
N LEU A 40 9.61 -3.19 10.23
CA LEU A 40 10.10 -4.31 11.03
C LEU A 40 10.50 -3.79 12.43
N GLN A 41 9.80 -4.23 13.47
CA GLN A 41 10.07 -3.92 14.87
C GLN A 41 9.99 -5.21 15.68
N ASN A 42 11.01 -5.50 16.49
CA ASN A 42 11.06 -6.68 17.36
C ASN A 42 10.74 -8.00 16.62
N GLY A 43 11.27 -8.17 15.40
CA GLY A 43 11.03 -9.36 14.58
C GLY A 43 9.63 -9.44 13.94
N ASN A 44 8.80 -8.41 14.10
CA ASN A 44 7.44 -8.33 13.55
C ASN A 44 7.31 -7.12 12.61
N TYR A 45 6.70 -7.32 11.44
CA TYR A 45 6.21 -6.24 10.61
C TYR A 45 4.96 -5.63 11.25
N VAL A 46 5.10 -4.38 11.68
CA VAL A 46 4.02 -3.53 12.18
C VAL A 46 3.45 -2.74 11.00
N PHE A 47 2.16 -2.86 10.78
CA PHE A 47 1.45 -2.15 9.70
C PHE A 47 0.09 -1.68 10.19
N LYS A 48 -0.48 -0.68 9.53
CA LYS A 48 -1.88 -0.29 9.74
C LYS A 48 -2.74 -0.95 8.67
N ASP A 49 -3.81 -1.63 9.08
CA ASP A 49 -4.82 -2.17 8.17
C ASP A 49 -5.70 -1.04 7.59
N MET A 50 -6.55 -1.37 6.63
CA MET A 50 -7.58 -0.49 6.04
C MET A 50 -8.55 0.08 7.08
N LYS A 51 -8.77 -0.64 8.19
CA LYS A 51 -9.57 -0.16 9.32
C LYS A 51 -8.83 0.80 10.26
N GLY A 52 -7.57 1.13 9.96
CA GLY A 52 -6.71 1.94 10.82
C GLY A 52 -6.16 1.20 12.05
N GLN A 53 -6.46 -0.09 12.19
CA GLN A 53 -5.96 -0.92 13.28
C GLN A 53 -4.50 -1.31 13.05
N VAL A 54 -3.71 -1.34 14.12
CA VAL A 54 -2.31 -1.76 14.06
C VAL A 54 -2.25 -3.29 14.09
N GLY A 55 -1.76 -3.88 13.01
CA GLY A 55 -1.51 -5.31 12.87
C GLY A 55 -0.02 -5.63 13.02
N TYR A 56 0.25 -6.86 13.47
CA TYR A 56 1.59 -7.40 13.65
C TYR A 56 1.70 -8.71 12.90
N ILE A 57 2.70 -8.83 12.00
CA ILE A 57 3.02 -10.09 11.33
C ILE A 57 4.48 -10.44 11.61
N PRO A 58 4.78 -11.63 12.16
CA PRO A 58 6.14 -12.15 12.28
C PRO A 58 6.88 -12.11 10.94
N ALA A 59 8.11 -11.61 10.93
CA ALA A 59 8.92 -11.48 9.72
C ALA A 59 9.08 -12.79 8.97
N GLY A 60 9.20 -13.91 9.69
CA GLY A 60 9.29 -15.24 9.11
C GLY A 60 8.04 -15.71 8.35
N ARG A 61 6.91 -14.99 8.44
CA ARG A 61 5.70 -15.28 7.63
C ARG A 61 5.57 -14.37 6.42
N VAL A 62 6.35 -13.29 6.32
CA VAL A 62 6.29 -12.34 5.21
C VAL A 62 7.21 -12.81 4.10
N ARG A 63 6.63 -13.02 2.92
CA ARG A 63 7.36 -13.37 1.71
C ARG A 63 7.81 -12.12 0.97
N GLU A 64 6.91 -11.15 0.84
CA GLU A 64 7.11 -9.96 0.02
C GLU A 64 6.27 -8.78 0.52
N VAL A 65 6.77 -7.56 0.39
CA VAL A 65 6.05 -6.32 0.65
C VAL A 65 6.17 -5.43 -0.57
N SER A 66 5.06 -5.24 -1.28
CA SER A 66 5.04 -4.46 -2.52
C SER A 66 3.96 -3.38 -2.46
N PRO A 67 4.23 -2.14 -2.91
CA PRO A 67 3.21 -1.10 -2.94
C PRO A 67 2.08 -1.51 -3.90
N ALA A 68 0.85 -1.14 -3.60
CA ALA A 68 -0.33 -1.63 -4.32
C ALA A 68 -0.34 -1.23 -5.81
N ASN A 69 0.35 -0.16 -6.17
CA ASN A 69 0.55 0.25 -7.57
C ASN A 69 1.57 -0.62 -8.32
N MET A 70 2.36 -1.42 -7.60
CA MET A 70 3.40 -2.30 -8.12
C MET A 70 3.08 -3.78 -7.87
N SER A 71 2.12 -4.07 -6.99
CA SER A 71 1.49 -5.39 -6.91
C SER A 71 0.73 -5.61 -8.20
N SER A 72 1.40 -6.24 -9.17
CA SER A 72 0.85 -6.59 -10.48
C SER A 72 -0.54 -7.19 -10.31
N SER A 73 -1.56 -6.39 -10.57
CA SER A 73 -2.81 -6.90 -11.09
C SER A 73 -2.44 -7.47 -12.46
N ARG A 74 -2.16 -8.77 -12.50
CA ARG A 74 -2.00 -9.54 -13.75
C ARG A 74 -3.25 -9.50 -14.66
N MET A 75 -4.20 -8.62 -14.39
CA MET A 75 -5.44 -8.48 -15.12
C MET A 75 -5.71 -6.98 -15.29
N SER A 76 -5.80 -6.55 -16.55
CA SER A 76 -6.14 -5.20 -17.04
C SER A 76 -5.01 -4.21 -17.34
N SER A 77 -3.81 -4.69 -17.62
CA SER A 77 -2.92 -4.00 -18.55
C SER A 77 -2.38 -5.06 -19.49
N GLY A 78 -2.62 -4.92 -20.80
CA GLY A 78 -2.34 -5.93 -21.84
C GLY A 78 -0.85 -6.23 -22.09
N TYR A 79 -0.04 -6.25 -21.04
CA TYR A 79 1.37 -6.61 -21.09
C TYR A 79 1.54 -8.04 -20.54
N SER A 80 1.59 -8.99 -21.47
CA SER A 80 2.09 -10.34 -21.22
C SER A 80 3.60 -10.26 -20.98
N ALA A 81 4.04 -10.36 -19.73
CA ALA A 81 5.41 -10.76 -19.45
C ALA A 81 5.46 -12.30 -19.57
N GLU A 82 5.78 -12.80 -20.75
CA GLU A 82 6.17 -14.20 -20.93
C GLU A 82 7.36 -14.53 -20.00
N PRO A 83 7.36 -15.70 -19.34
CA PRO A 83 8.53 -16.14 -18.58
C PRO A 83 9.61 -16.57 -19.57
N VAL A 84 10.75 -15.86 -19.56
CA VAL A 84 11.96 -16.29 -20.26
C VAL A 84 12.41 -17.62 -19.64
N LYS A 85 12.42 -18.67 -20.47
CA LYS A 85 12.86 -20.03 -20.15
C LYS A 85 14.39 -20.12 -20.17
#